data_AF-A0A8H3C9A4-F1
#
_entry.id   AF-A0A8H3C9A4-F1
#
_cell.length_a   1.000
_cell.length_b   1.000
_cell.length_c   1.000
_cell.angle_alpha   90.00
_cell.angle_beta   90.00
_cell.angle_gamma   90.00
#
_symmetry.space_group_name_H-M   'P 1'
#
loop_
_entity.id
_entity.type
_entity.pdbx_description
1 polymer ?
#
loop_
_entity_poly.entity_id
_entity_poly.type
_entity_poly.pdbx_seq_one_letter_code
_entity_poly.pdbx_strand_id
1 'polypeptide(L)'
;MTDRLFKSKHHHWGLPINSYPKLYSQLAIAARGQTFSVFAEHYNWRSVAIATISDICKLEQLAHQTHYVETAAARITLQMLECVLELTRFPDEFENFALPSLVAGSIVLMSSVQPTPFFYEYGYLSFRILIFSLNTCIIKHGQNLEFTVQRMMNAAPGTHLSFFWQGAMDLLAVQLGSIPRLEKRLTNIINPSPQQLLILERSKLNMLLNLLDNSRKHFLAALITADSLQLSGLMFILWKYLENERENMNKNVYNQKLLLPYSRIFRRYQMVFPENNNETELTRLIFVELTNTSDLQVLQEKPLTDIEDSRTAIHAYNRCLNTFQFLVINDGVQHMNLLRLLFIPGCEDLLPSIMDSTFRMLWKTWPYSDMHTTIVAMRVCSGYICRFFQEHVKALGTEPEPWRYDLVDTMIITDTLELALRIMFTFSQSQDPSTARVTVDEVKITYDIMIALWQTIAAHTPEEYFGRRLRESGVLDRWNGYLLDLRERVYMEPSTRAIILPFSKSFAKEVAALSGVKWNDQPLGTQNSGTCNYLRCPHPTKASLGCSKCMNAVYCSARCLAKDWPSHALVCRVPGL
;
A
#
# COMPACT_ATOMS: atom_id res chain seq x y z
N MET A 1 -28.11 -1.88 -20.25
CA MET A 1 -29.02 -2.61 -19.34
C MET A 1 -28.33 -3.02 -18.02
N THR A 2 -27.00 -3.14 -18.00
CA THR A 2 -26.16 -3.49 -16.84
C THR A 2 -26.09 -2.40 -15.75
N ASP A 3 -26.18 -1.12 -16.09
CA ASP A 3 -26.10 -0.01 -15.11
C ASP A 3 -27.28 0.11 -14.12
N ARG A 4 -28.45 -0.46 -14.44
CA ARG A 4 -29.62 -0.38 -13.53
C ARG A 4 -29.54 -1.39 -12.37
N LEU A 5 -28.78 -2.48 -12.52
CA LEU A 5 -28.60 -3.50 -11.47
C LEU A 5 -27.64 -3.04 -10.36
N PHE A 6 -26.73 -2.11 -10.65
CA PHE A 6 -25.76 -1.60 -9.67
C PHE A 6 -26.32 -0.57 -8.66
N LYS A 7 -27.58 -0.15 -8.83
CA LYS A 7 -28.18 0.92 -8.01
C LYS A 7 -29.42 0.51 -7.22
N SER A 8 -30.01 -0.66 -7.47
CA SER A 8 -31.23 -1.10 -6.78
C SER A 8 -30.92 -1.96 -5.56
N LYS A 9 -31.50 -1.61 -4.41
CA LYS A 9 -31.51 -2.43 -3.19
C LYS A 9 -32.09 -3.82 -3.49
N HIS A 10 -31.36 -4.88 -3.16
CA HIS A 10 -31.89 -6.24 -3.22
C HIS A 10 -32.82 -6.48 -2.03
N HIS A 11 -34.00 -7.07 -2.26
CA HIS A 11 -35.01 -7.21 -1.20
C HIS A 11 -34.50 -8.02 0.00
N HIS A 12 -33.73 -9.08 -0.28
CA HIS A 12 -33.17 -9.95 0.76
C HIS A 12 -31.73 -9.57 1.17
N TRP A 13 -30.89 -9.18 0.21
CA TRP A 13 -29.45 -9.00 0.45
C TRP A 13 -29.03 -7.57 0.77
N GLY A 14 -29.96 -6.62 0.68
CA GLY A 14 -29.72 -5.23 1.06
C GLY A 14 -29.04 -4.40 -0.02
N LEU A 15 -28.24 -3.43 0.42
CA LEU A 15 -27.64 -2.43 -0.45
C LEU A 15 -26.41 -2.97 -1.21
N PRO A 16 -26.12 -2.46 -2.42
CA PRO A 16 -24.91 -2.83 -3.15
C PRO A 16 -23.67 -2.15 -2.57
N ILE A 17 -22.49 -2.71 -2.88
CA ILE A 17 -21.17 -2.27 -2.42
C ILE A 17 -20.90 -0.75 -2.51
N ASN A 18 -21.47 -0.06 -3.51
CA ASN A 18 -21.34 1.38 -3.68
C ASN A 18 -21.93 2.22 -2.51
N SER A 19 -22.77 1.60 -1.67
CA SER A 19 -23.36 2.23 -0.49
C SER A 19 -22.48 2.09 0.76
N TYR A 20 -21.48 1.22 0.74
CA TYR A 20 -20.66 0.90 1.92
C TYR A 20 -19.92 2.09 2.52
N PRO A 21 -19.33 3.05 1.77
CA PRO A 21 -18.62 4.18 2.37
C PRO A 21 -19.49 4.98 3.35
N LYS A 22 -20.78 5.12 3.06
CA LYS A 22 -21.73 5.88 3.89
C LYS A 22 -22.12 5.15 5.17
N LEU A 23 -21.98 3.82 5.17
CA LEU A 23 -22.53 2.97 6.22
C LEU A 23 -21.41 2.40 7.10
N TYR A 24 -20.32 1.96 6.49
CA TYR A 24 -19.37 1.06 7.12
C TYR A 24 -17.96 1.60 7.19
N SER A 25 -17.68 2.81 6.68
CA SER A 25 -16.39 3.47 6.89
C SER A 25 -16.11 3.71 8.36
N GLN A 26 -14.83 3.84 8.73
CA GLN A 26 -14.43 4.16 10.11
C GLN A 26 -15.14 5.42 10.62
N LEU A 27 -15.28 6.44 9.75
CA LEU A 27 -16.02 7.67 10.05
C LEU A 27 -17.53 7.42 10.25
N ALA A 28 -18.16 6.63 9.38
CA ALA A 28 -19.58 6.32 9.50
C ALA A 28 -19.90 5.55 10.78
N ILE A 29 -19.05 4.60 11.17
CA ILE A 29 -19.19 3.83 12.40
C ILE A 29 -18.98 4.72 13.63
N ALA A 30 -17.94 5.55 13.62
CA ALA A 30 -17.68 6.50 14.71
C ALA A 30 -18.85 7.48 14.92
N ALA A 31 -19.44 7.98 13.83
CA ALA A 31 -20.60 8.86 13.88
C ALA A 31 -21.84 8.16 14.49
N ARG A 32 -22.11 6.89 14.11
CA ARG A 32 -23.19 6.09 14.73
C ARG A 32 -22.94 5.81 16.22
N GLY A 33 -21.67 5.68 16.61
CA GLY A 33 -21.23 5.48 17.98
C GLY A 33 -21.67 6.62 18.92
N GLN A 34 -21.79 7.84 18.40
CA GLN A 34 -22.14 9.06 19.15
C GLN A 34 -23.65 9.28 19.26
N THR A 35 -24.44 8.71 18.36
CA THR A 35 -25.91 8.74 18.41
C THR A 35 -26.46 7.54 19.19
N PHE A 36 -27.41 7.78 20.09
CA PHE A 36 -28.24 6.71 20.64
C PHE A 36 -28.92 5.99 19.46
N SER A 37 -28.69 4.69 19.37
CA SER A 37 -29.18 3.84 18.28
C SER A 37 -30.71 3.83 18.26
N VAL A 38 -31.34 3.92 17.09
CA VAL A 38 -32.79 3.64 16.91
C VAL A 38 -33.15 2.23 17.43
N PHE A 39 -32.17 1.31 17.49
CA PHE A 39 -32.34 -0.02 18.09
C PHE A 39 -32.50 0.01 19.61
N ALA A 40 -32.02 1.05 20.31
CA ALA A 40 -32.21 1.20 21.75
C ALA A 40 -33.68 1.39 22.14
N GLU A 41 -34.54 1.80 21.20
CA GLU A 41 -35.98 1.90 21.40
C GLU A 41 -36.69 0.54 21.27
N HIS A 42 -36.05 -0.47 20.64
CA HIS A 42 -36.59 -1.82 20.52
C HIS A 42 -36.06 -2.71 21.65
N TYR A 43 -36.90 -2.97 22.66
CA TYR A 43 -36.62 -3.69 23.91
C TYR A 43 -36.04 -5.13 23.80
N ASN A 44 -35.68 -5.62 22.60
CA ASN A 44 -35.25 -7.01 22.40
C ASN A 44 -34.08 -7.24 21.42
N TRP A 45 -33.40 -6.18 20.94
CA TRP A 45 -32.35 -6.34 19.91
C TRP A 45 -31.19 -7.25 20.38
N ARG A 46 -30.79 -7.18 21.65
CA ARG A 46 -29.71 -8.00 22.23
C ARG A 46 -30.07 -9.49 22.23
N SER A 47 -31.28 -9.84 22.64
CA SER A 47 -31.73 -11.24 22.62
C SER A 47 -31.81 -11.77 21.19
N VAL A 48 -32.27 -10.93 20.24
CA VAL A 48 -32.26 -11.25 18.81
C VAL A 48 -30.83 -11.49 18.33
N ALA A 49 -29.87 -10.66 18.72
CA ALA A 49 -28.46 -10.83 18.38
C ALA A 49 -27.90 -12.16 18.89
N ILE A 50 -28.11 -12.50 20.16
CA ILE A 50 -27.63 -13.75 20.77
C ILE A 50 -28.30 -14.97 20.13
N ALA A 51 -29.61 -14.93 19.90
CA ALA A 51 -30.33 -15.99 19.19
C ALA A 51 -29.80 -16.16 17.76
N THR A 52 -29.52 -15.06 17.07
CA THR A 52 -28.94 -15.07 15.72
C THR A 52 -27.55 -15.69 15.73
N ILE A 53 -26.68 -15.37 16.70
CA ILE A 53 -25.38 -16.03 16.85
C ILE A 53 -25.56 -17.55 16.97
N SER A 54 -26.50 -17.99 17.81
CA SER A 54 -26.80 -19.42 17.96
C SER A 54 -27.24 -20.06 16.63
N ASP A 55 -28.08 -19.38 15.86
CA ASP A 55 -28.56 -19.88 14.57
C ASP A 55 -27.45 -19.91 13.50
N ILE A 56 -26.55 -18.91 13.48
CA ILE A 56 -25.37 -18.93 12.60
C ILE A 56 -24.47 -20.11 12.96
N CYS A 57 -24.20 -20.35 14.26
CA CYS A 57 -23.38 -21.48 14.69
C CYS A 57 -23.93 -22.84 14.24
N LYS A 58 -25.25 -23.00 14.17
CA LYS A 58 -25.88 -24.25 13.69
C LYS A 58 -25.65 -24.51 12.19
N LEU A 59 -25.39 -23.47 11.40
CA LEU A 59 -25.12 -23.62 9.95
C LEU A 59 -23.86 -24.41 9.65
N GLU A 60 -22.90 -24.43 10.58
CA GLU A 60 -21.67 -25.21 10.45
C GLU A 60 -21.98 -26.68 10.16
N GLN A 61 -22.92 -27.26 10.90
CA GLN A 61 -23.33 -28.66 10.84
C GLN A 61 -24.08 -29.00 9.55
N LEU A 62 -24.67 -28.01 8.89
CA LEU A 62 -25.46 -28.18 7.67
C LEU A 62 -24.65 -28.01 6.38
N ALA A 63 -23.37 -27.63 6.49
CA ALA A 63 -22.55 -27.20 5.34
C ALA A 63 -22.34 -28.25 4.24
N HIS A 64 -22.63 -29.53 4.50
CA HIS A 64 -22.56 -30.61 3.52
C HIS A 64 -23.86 -30.79 2.70
N GLN A 65 -24.91 -30.02 2.98
CA GLN A 65 -26.24 -30.18 2.39
C GLN A 65 -26.76 -28.86 1.77
N THR A 66 -26.41 -28.60 0.51
CA THR A 66 -26.62 -27.30 -0.17
C THR A 66 -28.06 -26.74 -0.08
N HIS A 67 -29.07 -27.58 -0.31
CA HIS A 67 -30.49 -27.17 -0.27
C HIS A 67 -30.94 -26.72 1.13
N TYR A 68 -30.42 -27.34 2.19
CA TYR A 68 -30.75 -26.99 3.57
C TYR A 68 -30.01 -25.73 4.01
N VAL A 69 -28.78 -25.51 3.50
CA VAL A 69 -28.00 -24.30 3.76
C VAL A 69 -28.69 -23.07 3.21
N GLU A 70 -29.19 -23.09 1.98
CA GLU A 70 -29.89 -21.94 1.38
C GLU A 70 -31.15 -21.58 2.18
N THR A 71 -31.94 -22.60 2.56
CA THR A 71 -33.16 -22.40 3.33
C THR A 71 -32.87 -21.87 4.74
N ALA A 72 -31.82 -22.37 5.39
CA ALA A 72 -31.43 -21.94 6.73
C ALA A 72 -30.80 -20.54 6.71
N ALA A 73 -29.95 -20.23 5.72
CA ALA A 73 -29.37 -18.92 5.53
C ALA A 73 -30.44 -17.86 5.24
N ALA A 74 -31.46 -18.19 4.44
CA ALA A 74 -32.56 -17.26 4.12
C ALA A 74 -33.39 -16.84 5.34
N ARG A 75 -33.38 -17.63 6.43
CA ARG A 75 -34.07 -17.29 7.69
C ARG A 75 -33.32 -16.25 8.51
N ILE A 76 -32.01 -16.14 8.33
CA ILE A 76 -31.20 -15.10 8.96
C ILE A 76 -31.35 -13.86 8.09
N THR A 77 -31.96 -12.82 8.64
CA THR A 77 -32.26 -11.58 7.90
C THR A 77 -31.12 -10.57 8.05
N LEU A 78 -31.09 -9.57 7.16
CA LEU A 78 -30.14 -8.46 7.25
C LEU A 78 -30.20 -7.75 8.62
N GLN A 79 -31.42 -7.50 9.12
CA GLN A 79 -31.64 -6.86 10.43
C GLN A 79 -31.08 -7.70 11.58
N MET A 80 -31.16 -9.03 11.49
CA MET A 80 -30.57 -9.92 12.49
C MET A 80 -29.04 -9.81 12.51
N LEU A 81 -28.39 -9.75 11.34
CA LEU A 81 -26.94 -9.53 11.24
C LEU A 81 -26.53 -8.15 11.77
N GLU A 82 -27.33 -7.12 11.53
CA GLU A 82 -27.13 -5.79 12.12
C GLU A 82 -27.21 -5.82 13.65
N CYS A 83 -28.20 -6.53 14.21
CA CYS A 83 -28.29 -6.72 15.67
C CYS A 83 -27.05 -7.43 16.24
N VAL A 84 -26.51 -8.44 15.54
CA VAL A 84 -25.25 -9.10 15.95
C VAL A 84 -24.11 -8.09 15.97
N LEU A 85 -23.94 -7.29 14.91
CA LEU A 85 -22.86 -6.31 14.85
C LEU A 85 -23.02 -5.15 15.85
N GLU A 86 -24.24 -4.85 16.29
CA GLU A 86 -24.48 -3.85 17.34
C GLU A 86 -23.82 -4.25 18.67
N LEU A 87 -23.66 -5.56 18.95
CA LEU A 87 -22.92 -6.05 20.12
C LEU A 87 -21.47 -5.56 20.14
N THR A 88 -20.84 -5.31 18.98
CA THR A 88 -19.44 -4.84 18.90
C THR A 88 -19.23 -3.44 19.46
N ARG A 89 -20.31 -2.70 19.76
CA ARG A 89 -20.25 -1.41 20.47
C ARG A 89 -19.96 -1.58 21.96
N PHE A 90 -20.23 -2.74 22.52
CA PHE A 90 -20.18 -3.02 23.95
C PHE A 90 -19.03 -3.99 24.24
N PRO A 91 -17.95 -3.54 24.89
CA PRO A 91 -16.77 -4.39 25.13
C PRO A 91 -17.07 -5.70 25.87
N ASP A 92 -18.00 -5.68 26.81
CA ASP A 92 -18.46 -6.83 27.59
C ASP A 92 -19.18 -7.90 26.77
N GLU A 93 -19.69 -7.56 25.59
CA GLU A 93 -20.36 -8.52 24.70
C GLU A 93 -19.40 -9.30 23.80
N PHE A 94 -18.08 -8.99 23.82
CA PHE A 94 -17.10 -9.68 22.98
C PHE A 94 -16.98 -11.16 23.30
N GLU A 95 -17.31 -11.60 24.52
CA GLU A 95 -17.32 -13.02 24.89
C GLU A 95 -18.26 -13.85 23.99
N ASN A 96 -19.37 -13.25 23.51
CA ASN A 96 -20.33 -13.91 22.61
C ASN A 96 -19.75 -14.20 21.21
N PHE A 97 -18.68 -13.49 20.82
CA PHE A 97 -18.01 -13.67 19.55
C PHE A 97 -16.94 -14.76 19.60
N ALA A 98 -16.55 -15.23 20.79
CA ALA A 98 -15.43 -16.15 20.99
C ALA A 98 -15.80 -17.62 20.69
N LEU A 99 -16.48 -17.85 19.56
CA LEU A 99 -17.05 -19.14 19.15
C LEU A 99 -16.50 -19.56 17.78
N PRO A 100 -15.70 -20.64 17.69
CA PRO A 100 -15.24 -21.19 16.40
C PRO A 100 -16.36 -21.48 15.40
N SER A 101 -17.49 -21.98 15.91
CA SER A 101 -18.69 -22.27 15.11
C SER A 101 -19.34 -21.02 14.52
N LEU A 102 -19.21 -19.85 15.16
CA LEU A 102 -19.68 -18.58 14.60
C LEU A 102 -18.81 -18.17 13.41
N VAL A 103 -17.49 -18.39 13.48
CA VAL A 103 -16.58 -18.19 12.34
C VAL A 103 -16.98 -19.12 11.18
N ALA A 104 -17.15 -20.42 11.45
CA ALA A 104 -17.51 -21.42 10.45
C ALA A 104 -18.89 -21.15 9.82
N GLY A 105 -19.90 -20.82 10.64
CA GLY A 105 -21.24 -20.48 10.18
C GLY A 105 -21.28 -19.19 9.35
N SER A 106 -20.46 -18.20 9.69
CA SER A 106 -20.35 -16.96 8.91
C SER A 106 -19.76 -17.21 7.51
N ILE A 107 -18.81 -18.14 7.37
CA ILE A 107 -18.29 -18.57 6.05
C ILE A 107 -19.43 -19.18 5.20
N VAL A 108 -20.29 -19.99 5.82
CA VAL A 108 -21.46 -20.59 5.17
C VAL A 108 -22.49 -19.54 4.76
N LEU A 109 -22.72 -18.51 5.60
CA LEU A 109 -23.57 -17.39 5.21
C LEU A 109 -23.02 -16.63 4.01
N MET A 110 -21.71 -16.35 3.99
CA MET A 110 -21.07 -15.68 2.86
C MET A 110 -21.23 -16.47 1.56
N SER A 111 -21.11 -17.81 1.60
CA SER A 111 -21.23 -18.63 0.39
C SER A 111 -22.65 -18.68 -0.19
N SER A 112 -23.67 -18.32 0.59
CA SER A 112 -25.08 -18.29 0.14
C SER A 112 -25.44 -17.09 -0.73
N VAL A 113 -24.58 -16.07 -0.81
CA VAL A 113 -24.86 -14.81 -1.53
C VAL A 113 -24.37 -14.88 -2.97
N GLN A 114 -25.24 -14.52 -3.92
CA GLN A 114 -24.91 -14.42 -5.35
C GLN A 114 -24.96 -12.95 -5.85
N PRO A 115 -24.18 -12.56 -6.87
CA PRO A 115 -23.16 -13.37 -7.56
C PRO A 115 -21.87 -13.54 -6.74
N THR A 116 -21.61 -12.67 -5.75
CA THR A 116 -20.46 -12.78 -4.84
C THR A 116 -20.82 -12.21 -3.45
N PRO A 117 -20.19 -12.68 -2.35
CA PRO A 117 -20.48 -12.22 -0.98
C PRO A 117 -20.30 -10.72 -0.77
N PHE A 118 -19.37 -10.07 -1.46
CA PHE A 118 -19.10 -8.65 -1.23
C PHE A 118 -19.96 -7.71 -2.07
N PHE A 119 -20.71 -8.23 -3.04
CA PHE A 119 -21.56 -7.41 -3.90
C PHE A 119 -22.69 -6.75 -3.13
N TYR A 120 -23.25 -7.46 -2.14
CA TYR A 120 -24.37 -7.01 -1.33
C TYR A 120 -24.04 -7.01 0.17
N GLU A 121 -24.71 -6.10 0.86
CA GLU A 121 -24.58 -5.82 2.29
C GLU A 121 -24.62 -7.08 3.16
N TYR A 122 -25.54 -8.00 2.88
CA TYR A 122 -25.69 -9.25 3.65
C TYR A 122 -24.39 -10.07 3.76
N GLY A 123 -23.71 -10.29 2.63
CA GLY A 123 -22.47 -11.07 2.62
C GLY A 123 -21.31 -10.29 3.22
N TYR A 124 -21.30 -8.96 3.10
CA TYR A 124 -20.34 -8.11 3.79
C TYR A 124 -20.55 -8.10 5.31
N LEU A 125 -21.79 -8.04 5.81
CA LEU A 125 -22.06 -8.14 7.25
C LEU A 125 -21.67 -9.51 7.81
N SER A 126 -21.93 -10.58 7.05
CA SER A 126 -21.47 -11.93 7.39
C SER A 126 -19.94 -11.98 7.49
N PHE A 127 -19.23 -11.34 6.56
CA PHE A 127 -17.78 -11.18 6.64
C PHE A 127 -17.33 -10.37 7.86
N ARG A 128 -18.01 -9.27 8.21
CA ARG A 128 -17.69 -8.50 9.42
C ARG A 128 -17.81 -9.34 10.69
N ILE A 129 -18.90 -10.10 10.83
CA ILE A 129 -19.14 -10.99 11.98
C ILE A 129 -18.05 -12.06 12.06
N LEU A 130 -17.67 -12.65 10.91
CA LEU A 130 -16.54 -13.57 10.80
C LEU A 130 -15.25 -12.93 11.36
N ILE A 131 -14.92 -11.70 10.94
CA ILE A 131 -13.68 -11.04 11.37
C ILE A 131 -13.68 -10.74 12.87
N PHE A 132 -14.78 -10.25 13.44
CA PHE A 132 -14.89 -10.05 14.88
C PHE A 132 -14.76 -11.36 15.64
N SER A 133 -15.50 -12.39 15.22
CA SER A 133 -15.46 -13.70 15.86
C SER A 133 -14.08 -14.34 15.80
N LEU A 134 -13.42 -14.30 14.63
CA LEU A 134 -12.09 -14.85 14.44
C LEU A 134 -11.06 -14.18 15.36
N ASN A 135 -11.02 -12.85 15.38
CA ASN A 135 -10.07 -12.12 16.21
C ASN A 135 -10.36 -12.33 17.71
N THR A 136 -11.63 -12.37 18.13
CA THR A 136 -11.97 -12.72 19.51
C THR A 136 -11.51 -14.14 19.86
N CYS A 137 -11.67 -15.12 18.98
CA CYS A 137 -11.16 -16.48 19.19
C CYS A 137 -9.62 -16.50 19.33
N ILE A 138 -8.89 -15.74 18.50
CA ILE A 138 -7.43 -15.59 18.62
C ILE A 138 -7.06 -15.01 19.99
N ILE A 139 -7.74 -13.94 20.40
CA ILE A 139 -7.50 -13.26 21.68
C ILE A 139 -7.78 -14.19 22.87
N LYS A 140 -8.89 -14.93 22.82
CA LYS A 140 -9.27 -15.91 23.85
C LYS A 140 -8.28 -17.06 23.93
N HIS A 141 -7.82 -17.57 22.79
CA HIS A 141 -6.80 -18.62 22.74
C HIS A 141 -5.49 -18.18 23.39
N GLY A 142 -5.11 -16.90 23.22
CA GLY A 142 -3.98 -16.28 23.91
C GLY A 142 -4.23 -15.90 25.37
N GLN A 143 -5.38 -16.28 25.95
CA GLN A 143 -5.83 -15.94 27.32
C GLN A 143 -5.83 -14.44 27.62
N ASN A 144 -5.99 -13.60 26.60
CA ASN A 144 -5.85 -12.14 26.70
C ASN A 144 -7.19 -11.40 26.53
N LEU A 145 -8.32 -12.13 26.50
CA LEU A 145 -9.63 -11.56 26.20
C LEU A 145 -10.11 -10.62 27.31
N GLU A 146 -10.05 -11.06 28.56
CA GLU A 146 -10.45 -10.23 29.71
C GLU A 146 -9.64 -8.93 29.77
N PHE A 147 -8.32 -9.03 29.63
CA PHE A 147 -7.44 -7.85 29.62
C PHE A 147 -7.74 -6.91 28.43
N THR A 148 -7.99 -7.46 27.24
CA THR A 148 -8.36 -6.68 26.07
C THR A 148 -9.69 -5.95 26.29
N VAL A 149 -10.70 -6.65 26.82
CA VAL A 149 -12.01 -6.07 27.16
C VAL A 149 -11.86 -4.96 28.21
N GLN A 150 -11.06 -5.16 29.25
CA GLN A 150 -10.79 -4.11 30.25
C GLN A 150 -10.16 -2.87 29.61
N ARG A 151 -9.20 -3.02 28.69
CA ARG A 151 -8.61 -1.89 27.96
C ARG A 151 -9.64 -1.18 27.07
N MET A 152 -10.53 -1.94 26.45
CA MET A 152 -11.62 -1.39 25.64
C MET A 152 -12.62 -0.60 26.48
N MET A 153 -13.00 -1.09 27.67
CA MET A 153 -13.89 -0.37 28.59
C MET A 153 -13.30 0.94 29.10
N ASN A 154 -11.97 0.98 29.28
CA ASN A 154 -11.24 2.17 29.72
C ASN A 154 -10.87 3.14 28.57
N ALA A 155 -11.23 2.82 27.33
CA ALA A 155 -10.90 3.64 26.17
C ALA A 155 -11.83 4.87 26.05
N ALA A 156 -11.36 5.91 25.36
CA ALA A 156 -12.21 7.04 25.01
C ALA A 156 -13.36 6.57 24.10
N PRO A 157 -14.57 7.18 24.19
CA PRO A 157 -15.71 6.83 23.36
C PRO A 157 -15.34 6.77 21.86
N GLY A 158 -15.71 5.68 21.19
CA GLY A 158 -15.43 5.47 19.77
C GLY A 158 -14.01 5.00 19.42
N THR A 159 -13.14 4.79 20.41
CA THR A 159 -11.77 4.25 20.19
C THR A 159 -11.59 2.83 20.73
N HIS A 160 -12.60 2.24 21.38
CA HIS A 160 -12.49 0.91 21.98
C HIS A 160 -12.09 -0.17 20.95
N LEU A 161 -12.60 -0.11 19.72
CA LEU A 161 -12.24 -1.06 18.67
C LEU A 161 -10.75 -1.04 18.30
N SER A 162 -10.04 0.08 18.44
CA SER A 162 -8.59 0.08 18.20
C SER A 162 -7.84 -0.78 19.22
N PHE A 163 -8.32 -0.82 20.47
CA PHE A 163 -7.78 -1.71 21.50
C PHE A 163 -8.13 -3.18 21.25
N PHE A 164 -9.33 -3.46 20.73
CA PHE A 164 -9.70 -4.81 20.30
C PHE A 164 -8.72 -5.34 19.25
N TRP A 165 -8.53 -4.57 18.16
CA TRP A 165 -7.61 -4.98 17.12
C TRP A 165 -6.18 -5.13 17.65
N GLN A 166 -5.73 -4.20 18.50
CA GLN A 166 -4.42 -4.30 19.15
C GLN A 166 -4.23 -5.59 19.96
N GLY A 167 -5.27 -6.09 20.64
CA GLY A 167 -5.19 -7.32 21.42
C GLY A 167 -4.88 -8.55 20.57
N ALA A 168 -5.52 -8.67 19.39
CA ALA A 168 -5.21 -9.75 18.44
C ALA A 168 -3.81 -9.59 17.87
N MET A 169 -3.44 -8.35 17.53
CA MET A 169 -2.13 -7.99 16.98
C MET A 169 -0.96 -8.35 17.90
N ASP A 170 -1.07 -8.02 19.19
CA ASP A 170 -0.05 -8.31 20.20
C ASP A 170 0.26 -9.81 20.25
N LEU A 171 -0.75 -10.67 20.13
CA LEU A 171 -0.58 -12.13 20.12
C LEU A 171 0.09 -12.66 18.86
N LEU A 172 -0.30 -12.13 17.70
CA LEU A 172 0.29 -12.53 16.42
C LEU A 172 1.77 -12.11 16.32
N ALA A 173 2.12 -10.95 16.86
CA ALA A 173 3.51 -10.48 16.90
C ALA A 173 4.42 -11.40 17.73
N VAL A 174 3.90 -11.94 18.85
CA VAL A 174 4.60 -12.95 19.66
C VAL A 174 4.83 -14.23 18.86
N GLN A 175 3.79 -14.72 18.18
CA GLN A 175 3.88 -15.95 17.37
C GLN A 175 4.84 -15.84 16.18
N LEU A 176 5.03 -14.64 15.64
CA LEU A 176 5.95 -14.35 14.53
C LEU A 176 7.36 -13.94 14.98
N GLY A 177 7.66 -13.97 16.29
CA GLY A 177 9.01 -13.75 16.82
C GLY A 177 9.56 -12.32 16.69
N SER A 178 8.70 -11.29 16.66
CA SER A 178 9.15 -9.89 16.48
C SER A 178 9.38 -9.09 17.78
N ILE A 179 10.68 -8.86 18.07
CA ILE A 179 11.38 -7.75 18.78
C ILE A 179 11.08 -7.44 20.28
N PRO A 180 12.14 -7.26 21.13
CA PRO A 180 12.07 -6.92 22.57
C PRO A 180 11.36 -5.61 22.99
N ARG A 181 10.96 -4.72 22.06
CA ARG A 181 10.21 -3.48 22.41
C ARG A 181 8.77 -3.75 22.85
N LEU A 182 8.21 -4.90 22.51
CA LEU A 182 6.90 -5.35 22.95
C LEU A 182 6.94 -6.11 24.29
N GLU A 183 8.10 -6.57 24.78
CA GLU A 183 8.23 -7.33 26.03
C GLU A 183 7.66 -6.61 27.26
N LYS A 184 7.67 -5.26 27.28
CA LYS A 184 7.06 -4.48 28.37
C LYS A 184 5.53 -4.47 28.39
N ARG A 185 4.84 -4.90 27.31
CA ARG A 185 3.37 -4.85 27.18
C ARG A 185 2.69 -6.22 27.33
N LEU A 186 3.46 -7.30 27.46
CA LEU A 186 3.01 -8.67 27.24
C LEU A 186 3.14 -9.57 28.48
N THR A 187 3.16 -9.01 29.69
CA THR A 187 3.31 -9.78 30.95
C THR A 187 2.21 -10.84 31.18
N ASN A 188 1.12 -10.80 30.40
CA ASN A 188 -0.08 -11.63 30.60
C ASN A 188 -0.33 -12.65 29.49
N ILE A 189 0.52 -12.76 28.45
CA ILE A 189 0.32 -13.71 27.35
C ILE A 189 1.06 -15.01 27.67
N ILE A 190 0.31 -16.07 27.99
CA ILE A 190 0.87 -17.43 28.08
C ILE A 190 1.07 -17.92 26.65
N ASN A 191 2.31 -18.21 26.29
CA ASN A 191 2.76 -18.65 24.98
C ASN A 191 2.02 -19.95 24.57
N PRO A 192 0.95 -19.90 23.75
CA PRO A 192 0.27 -21.12 23.37
C PRO A 192 1.10 -21.80 22.28
N SER A 193 1.18 -23.12 22.33
CA SER A 193 1.93 -23.87 21.31
C SER A 193 1.41 -23.56 19.90
N PRO A 194 2.28 -23.30 18.90
CA PRO A 194 1.86 -22.93 17.54
C PRO A 194 0.95 -23.96 16.85
N GLN A 195 0.98 -25.21 17.32
CA GLN A 195 0.25 -26.34 16.75
C GLN A 195 -1.24 -26.39 17.14
N GLN A 196 -1.69 -25.56 18.10
CA GLN A 196 -3.05 -25.62 18.66
C GLN A 196 -4.00 -24.51 18.17
N LEU A 197 -3.54 -23.58 17.33
CA LEU A 197 -4.34 -22.43 16.86
C LEU A 197 -5.29 -22.79 15.70
N LEU A 198 -5.85 -24.00 15.69
CA LEU A 198 -6.85 -24.45 14.72
C LEU A 198 -8.24 -23.97 15.15
N ILE A 199 -8.50 -22.68 14.94
CA ILE A 199 -9.82 -22.06 15.18
C ILE A 199 -10.86 -22.60 14.18
N LEU A 200 -10.43 -23.18 13.05
CA LEU A 200 -11.30 -23.68 11.99
C LEU A 200 -10.79 -25.00 11.42
N GLU A 201 -11.72 -25.82 10.95
CA GLU A 201 -11.42 -26.99 10.14
C GLU A 201 -10.80 -26.62 8.79
N ARG A 202 -9.95 -27.51 8.27
CA ARG A 202 -9.31 -27.42 6.93
C ARG A 202 -10.31 -27.12 5.81
N SER A 203 -11.48 -27.77 5.84
CA SER A 203 -12.51 -27.62 4.81
C SER A 203 -13.05 -26.17 4.75
N LYS A 204 -13.22 -25.54 5.90
CA LYS A 204 -13.72 -24.16 6.07
C LYS A 204 -12.67 -23.14 5.67
N LEU A 205 -11.41 -23.36 6.02
CA LEU A 205 -10.29 -22.51 5.61
C LEU A 205 -10.14 -22.49 4.08
N ASN A 206 -10.23 -23.67 3.45
CA ASN A 206 -10.25 -23.77 1.99
C ASN A 206 -11.47 -23.06 1.38
N MET A 207 -12.67 -23.24 1.95
CA MET A 207 -13.88 -22.54 1.48
C MET A 207 -13.72 -21.02 1.56
N LEU A 208 -13.24 -20.50 2.69
CA LEU A 208 -13.01 -19.07 2.88
C LEU A 208 -12.00 -18.51 1.89
N LEU A 209 -10.86 -19.19 1.70
CA LEU A 209 -9.84 -18.75 0.74
C LEU A 209 -10.40 -18.66 -0.68
N ASN A 210 -11.17 -19.67 -1.10
CA ASN A 210 -11.82 -19.69 -2.41
C ASN A 210 -12.87 -18.58 -2.56
N LEU A 211 -13.70 -18.34 -1.53
CA LEU A 211 -14.68 -17.25 -1.55
C LEU A 211 -14.01 -15.88 -1.72
N LEU A 212 -12.89 -15.66 -1.01
CA LEU A 212 -12.12 -14.43 -1.09
C LEU A 212 -11.49 -14.27 -2.49
N ASP A 213 -10.74 -15.26 -3.00
CA ASP A 213 -10.09 -15.15 -4.32
C ASP A 213 -11.09 -15.03 -5.48
N ASN A 214 -12.19 -15.80 -5.45
CA ASN A 214 -13.25 -15.68 -6.44
C ASN A 214 -13.92 -14.30 -6.42
N SER A 215 -13.90 -13.64 -5.25
CA SER A 215 -14.47 -12.30 -5.07
C SER A 215 -13.40 -11.21 -4.99
N ARG A 216 -12.15 -11.47 -5.41
CA ARG A 216 -10.98 -10.60 -5.15
C ARG A 216 -11.17 -9.12 -5.48
N LYS A 217 -11.90 -8.82 -6.55
CA LYS A 217 -12.24 -7.47 -6.99
C LYS A 217 -13.18 -6.77 -6.02
N HIS A 218 -14.32 -7.41 -5.71
CA HIS A 218 -15.30 -6.87 -4.76
C HIS A 218 -14.75 -6.86 -3.32
N PHE A 219 -13.89 -7.81 -2.98
CA PHE A 219 -13.13 -7.81 -1.74
C PHE A 219 -12.26 -6.56 -1.64
N LEU A 220 -11.40 -6.28 -2.63
CA LEU A 220 -10.58 -5.07 -2.66
C LEU A 220 -11.44 -3.80 -2.58
N ALA A 221 -12.51 -3.72 -3.36
CA ALA A 221 -13.44 -2.60 -3.32
C ALA A 221 -14.06 -2.41 -1.93
N ALA A 222 -14.46 -3.50 -1.25
CA ALA A 222 -15.03 -3.45 0.10
C ALA A 222 -13.99 -2.97 1.13
N LEU A 223 -12.73 -3.41 1.00
CA LEU A 223 -11.66 -2.93 1.87
C LEU A 223 -11.44 -1.42 1.72
N ILE A 224 -11.35 -0.92 0.47
CA ILE A 224 -11.11 0.50 0.20
C ILE A 224 -12.25 1.37 0.71
N THR A 225 -13.49 0.89 0.56
CA THR A 225 -14.69 1.69 0.79
C THR A 225 -15.14 1.69 2.25
N ALA A 226 -14.99 0.56 2.95
CA ALA A 226 -15.47 0.42 4.31
C ALA A 226 -14.38 0.55 5.38
N ASP A 227 -13.10 0.43 5.03
CA ASP A 227 -11.91 0.85 5.82
C ASP A 227 -11.92 0.72 7.37
N SER A 228 -12.70 -0.22 7.92
CA SER A 228 -13.01 -0.29 9.37
C SER A 228 -12.70 -1.63 10.03
N LEU A 229 -12.26 -2.62 9.26
CA LEU A 229 -11.89 -3.95 9.76
C LEU A 229 -10.39 -4.12 9.65
N GLN A 230 -9.71 -4.62 10.69
CA GLN A 230 -8.32 -5.07 10.58
C GLN A 230 -8.28 -6.56 10.25
N LEU A 231 -7.50 -6.97 9.25
CA LEU A 231 -7.53 -8.36 8.71
C LEU A 231 -6.26 -9.17 8.97
N SER A 232 -5.31 -8.62 9.71
CA SER A 232 -4.06 -9.31 10.10
C SER A 232 -4.30 -10.72 10.67
N GLY A 233 -5.26 -10.89 11.57
CA GLY A 233 -5.64 -12.19 12.13
C GLY A 233 -6.13 -13.18 11.08
N LEU A 234 -6.96 -12.72 10.15
CA LEU A 234 -7.41 -13.54 9.03
C LEU A 234 -6.23 -13.95 8.12
N MET A 235 -5.37 -13.00 7.76
CA MET A 235 -4.22 -13.27 6.90
C MET A 235 -3.25 -14.25 7.56
N PHE A 236 -2.99 -14.11 8.87
CA PHE A 236 -2.15 -15.02 9.62
C PHE A 236 -2.73 -16.45 9.66
N ILE A 237 -4.02 -16.60 9.94
CA ILE A 237 -4.68 -17.92 9.99
C ILE A 237 -4.64 -18.61 8.63
N LEU A 238 -4.90 -17.86 7.54
CA LEU A 238 -4.78 -18.40 6.19
C LEU A 238 -3.32 -18.77 5.85
N TRP A 239 -2.34 -17.98 6.28
CA TRP A 239 -0.93 -18.32 6.10
C TRP A 239 -0.54 -19.61 6.86
N LYS A 240 -0.96 -19.76 8.13
CA LYS A 240 -0.74 -21.00 8.89
C LYS A 240 -1.43 -22.21 8.26
N TYR A 241 -2.60 -22.00 7.67
CA TYR A 241 -3.26 -23.03 6.87
C TYR A 241 -2.39 -23.46 5.67
N LEU A 242 -1.82 -22.50 4.93
CA LEU A 242 -0.90 -22.79 3.82
C LEU A 242 0.35 -23.55 4.31
N GLU A 243 0.97 -23.10 5.39
CA GLU A 243 2.16 -23.73 5.98
C GLU A 243 1.90 -25.20 6.31
N ASN A 244 0.78 -25.50 6.98
CA ASN A 244 0.38 -26.86 7.33
C ASN A 244 0.08 -27.75 6.10
N GLU A 245 -0.41 -27.17 5.01
CA GLU A 245 -0.74 -27.94 3.80
C GLU A 245 0.44 -28.18 2.86
N ARG A 246 1.53 -27.42 3.03
CA ARG A 246 2.69 -27.46 2.14
C ARG A 246 3.32 -28.85 2.05
N GLU A 247 3.42 -29.56 3.17
CA GLU A 247 4.00 -30.92 3.22
C GLU A 247 3.00 -32.00 2.82
N ASN A 248 1.69 -31.70 2.90
CA ASN A 248 0.61 -32.65 2.68
C ASN A 248 0.08 -32.67 1.24
N MET A 249 0.45 -31.69 0.42
CA MET A 249 -0.03 -31.54 -0.96
C MET A 249 1.11 -31.65 -1.99
N ASN A 250 0.77 -32.12 -3.18
CA ASN A 250 1.67 -31.99 -4.33
C ASN A 250 1.96 -30.51 -4.63
N LYS A 251 3.23 -30.16 -4.89
CA LYS A 251 3.70 -28.78 -5.13
C LYS A 251 2.83 -28.00 -6.13
N ASN A 252 2.46 -28.61 -7.26
CA ASN A 252 1.67 -27.91 -8.29
C ASN A 252 0.23 -27.65 -7.81
N VAL A 253 -0.37 -28.62 -7.12
CA VAL A 253 -1.71 -28.50 -6.55
C VAL A 253 -1.73 -27.45 -5.44
N TYR A 254 -0.72 -27.46 -4.56
CA TYR A 254 -0.52 -26.46 -3.52
C TYR A 254 -0.42 -25.05 -4.12
N ASN A 255 0.43 -24.88 -5.14
CA ASN A 255 0.63 -23.60 -5.80
C ASN A 255 -0.67 -23.03 -6.37
N GLN A 256 -1.40 -23.85 -7.12
CA GLN A 256 -2.61 -23.42 -7.82
C GLN A 256 -3.82 -23.21 -6.89
N LYS A 257 -4.02 -24.11 -5.91
CA LYS A 257 -5.22 -24.09 -5.06
C LYS A 257 -5.08 -23.26 -3.79
N LEU A 258 -3.86 -23.06 -3.28
CA LEU A 258 -3.65 -22.38 -2.01
C LEU A 258 -2.76 -21.14 -2.15
N LEU A 259 -1.53 -21.30 -2.65
CA LEU A 259 -0.54 -20.22 -2.67
C LEU A 259 -0.98 -19.03 -3.54
N LEU A 260 -1.43 -19.29 -4.77
CA LEU A 260 -1.86 -18.24 -5.69
C LEU A 260 -3.11 -17.48 -5.19
N PRO A 261 -4.21 -18.16 -4.78
CA PRO A 261 -5.35 -17.50 -4.18
C PRO A 261 -4.97 -16.64 -2.97
N TYR A 262 -4.16 -17.18 -2.06
CA TYR A 262 -3.74 -16.44 -0.86
C TYR A 262 -2.90 -15.21 -1.23
N SER A 263 -1.89 -15.37 -2.08
CA SER A 263 -1.03 -14.27 -2.54
C SER A 263 -1.84 -13.13 -3.18
N ARG A 264 -2.84 -13.45 -4.01
CA ARG A 264 -3.68 -12.45 -4.67
C ARG A 264 -4.52 -11.63 -3.69
N ILE A 265 -5.03 -12.27 -2.64
CA ILE A 265 -5.83 -11.64 -1.59
C ILE A 265 -4.94 -10.86 -0.62
N PHE A 266 -3.85 -11.47 -0.17
CA PHE A 266 -2.91 -10.88 0.76
C PHE A 266 -2.28 -9.59 0.20
N ARG A 267 -1.83 -9.61 -1.06
CA ARG A 267 -1.23 -8.41 -1.67
C ARG A 267 -2.25 -7.30 -1.93
N ARG A 268 -3.51 -7.63 -2.23
CA ARG A 268 -4.61 -6.65 -2.31
C ARG A 268 -4.88 -6.02 -0.96
N TYR A 269 -4.89 -6.83 0.09
CA TYR A 269 -4.98 -6.35 1.46
C TYR A 269 -3.83 -5.39 1.81
N GLN A 270 -2.58 -5.71 1.46
CA GLN A 270 -1.44 -4.80 1.67
C GLN A 270 -1.59 -3.43 1.00
N MET A 271 -2.37 -3.30 -0.09
CA MET A 271 -2.59 -2.02 -0.76
C MET A 271 -3.59 -1.09 -0.07
N VAL A 272 -4.38 -1.56 0.90
CA VAL A 272 -5.49 -0.76 1.46
C VAL A 272 -5.20 -0.22 2.84
N PHE A 273 -4.38 -0.90 3.64
CA PHE A 273 -4.35 -0.67 5.08
C PHE A 273 -3.39 0.45 5.51
N PRO A 274 -3.90 1.50 6.19
CA PRO A 274 -3.21 2.75 6.46
C PRO A 274 -2.08 2.65 7.50
N GLU A 275 -1.34 3.76 7.58
CA GLU A 275 -0.15 4.13 8.37
C GLU A 275 0.06 3.47 9.74
N ASN A 276 1.34 3.28 10.07
CA ASN A 276 1.96 3.25 11.41
C ASN A 276 1.20 2.56 12.55
N ASN A 277 0.46 1.51 12.23
CA ASN A 277 -0.04 0.59 13.23
C ASN A 277 0.68 -0.74 13.11
N ASN A 278 0.60 -1.54 14.18
CA ASN A 278 1.20 -2.87 14.24
C ASN A 278 0.77 -3.78 13.06
N GLU A 279 -0.35 -3.45 12.40
CA GLU A 279 -0.87 -4.14 11.21
C GLU A 279 0.13 -4.14 10.04
N THR A 280 0.77 -2.99 9.75
CA THR A 280 1.79 -2.90 8.69
C THR A 280 2.98 -3.81 9.00
N GLU A 281 3.51 -3.77 10.24
CA GLU A 281 4.62 -4.64 10.64
C GLU A 281 4.26 -6.13 10.53
N LEU A 282 3.07 -6.54 10.96
CA LEU A 282 2.66 -7.93 10.80
C LEU A 282 2.51 -8.34 9.33
N THR A 283 1.95 -7.46 8.48
CA THR A 283 1.89 -7.77 7.05
C THR A 283 3.28 -7.93 6.46
N ARG A 284 4.27 -7.15 6.93
CA ARG A 284 5.66 -7.27 6.49
C ARG A 284 6.27 -8.60 6.92
N LEU A 285 6.02 -9.05 8.16
CA LEU A 285 6.49 -10.35 8.65
C LEU A 285 5.89 -11.51 7.88
N ILE A 286 4.55 -11.51 7.70
CA ILE A 286 3.86 -12.53 6.90
C ILE A 286 4.39 -12.54 5.46
N PHE A 287 4.67 -11.37 4.88
CA PHE A 287 5.23 -11.28 3.55
C PHE A 287 6.64 -11.87 3.45
N VAL A 288 7.52 -11.56 4.40
CA VAL A 288 8.88 -12.12 4.46
C VAL A 288 8.82 -13.64 4.53
N GLU A 289 7.99 -14.18 5.42
CA GLU A 289 7.80 -15.63 5.54
C GLU A 289 7.23 -16.24 4.25
N LEU A 290 6.24 -15.60 3.64
CA LEU A 290 5.70 -16.04 2.36
C LEU A 290 6.78 -16.09 1.28
N THR A 291 7.66 -15.08 1.20
CA THR A 291 8.74 -15.05 0.20
C THR A 291 9.84 -16.07 0.47
N ASN A 292 10.17 -16.34 1.74
CA ASN A 292 11.17 -17.33 2.12
C ASN A 292 10.72 -18.77 1.85
N THR A 293 9.41 -19.01 1.98
CA THR A 293 8.81 -20.35 1.88
C THR A 293 8.25 -20.68 0.50
N SER A 294 8.08 -19.69 -0.39
CA SER A 294 7.37 -19.87 -1.66
C SER A 294 8.28 -19.79 -2.87
N ASP A 295 7.82 -20.41 -3.97
CA ASP A 295 8.46 -20.27 -5.28
C ASP A 295 8.20 -18.86 -5.84
N LEU A 296 9.24 -18.04 -5.92
CA LEU A 296 9.14 -16.65 -6.38
C LEU A 296 8.58 -16.55 -7.81
N GLN A 297 8.78 -17.57 -8.65
CA GLN A 297 8.25 -17.57 -10.02
C GLN A 297 6.72 -17.65 -10.02
N VAL A 298 6.15 -18.51 -9.18
CA VAL A 298 4.68 -18.66 -9.02
C VAL A 298 4.07 -17.36 -8.54
N LEU A 299 4.75 -16.69 -7.61
CA LEU A 299 4.33 -15.39 -7.08
C LEU A 299 4.40 -14.24 -8.11
N GLN A 300 4.98 -14.47 -9.29
CA GLN A 300 5.04 -13.53 -10.41
C GLN A 300 4.08 -13.87 -11.54
N GLU A 301 3.27 -14.92 -11.43
CA GLU A 301 2.27 -15.27 -12.43
C GLU A 301 1.22 -14.16 -12.59
N LYS A 302 0.95 -13.76 -13.84
CA LYS A 302 -0.02 -12.71 -14.15
C LYS A 302 -1.44 -13.23 -13.84
N PRO A 303 -2.18 -12.60 -12.91
CA PRO A 303 -3.53 -13.05 -12.58
C PRO A 303 -4.53 -12.72 -13.69
N LEU A 304 -5.57 -13.55 -13.81
CA LEU A 304 -6.76 -13.22 -14.63
C LEU A 304 -7.42 -11.97 -14.05
N THR A 305 -7.28 -10.85 -14.77
CA THR A 305 -7.67 -9.50 -14.32
C THR A 305 -8.52 -8.86 -15.40
N ASP A 306 -9.69 -8.34 -15.02
CA ASP A 306 -10.53 -7.53 -15.89
C ASP A 306 -10.22 -6.03 -15.73
N ILE A 307 -10.74 -5.19 -16.63
CA ILE A 307 -10.46 -3.75 -16.64
C ILE A 307 -10.89 -3.09 -15.33
N GLU A 308 -12.04 -3.46 -14.78
CA GLU A 308 -12.55 -2.84 -13.55
C GLU A 308 -11.72 -3.27 -12.31
N ASP A 309 -11.25 -4.52 -12.23
CA ASP A 309 -10.31 -4.98 -11.19
C ASP A 309 -8.97 -4.24 -11.28
N SER A 310 -8.44 -4.09 -12.50
CA SER A 310 -7.21 -3.33 -12.77
C SER A 310 -7.33 -1.87 -12.31
N ARG A 311 -8.41 -1.19 -12.72
CA ARG A 311 -8.68 0.19 -12.32
C ARG A 311 -8.84 0.32 -10.80
N THR A 312 -9.55 -0.61 -10.16
CA THR A 312 -9.72 -0.61 -8.70
C THR A 312 -8.37 -0.77 -7.99
N ALA A 313 -7.50 -1.64 -8.48
CA ALA A 313 -6.15 -1.81 -7.95
C ALA A 313 -5.26 -0.58 -8.14
N ILE A 314 -5.34 0.09 -9.30
CA ILE A 314 -4.61 1.35 -9.55
C ILE A 314 -5.10 2.44 -8.60
N HIS A 315 -6.40 2.57 -8.39
CA HIS A 315 -6.95 3.52 -7.42
C HIS A 315 -6.52 3.20 -5.98
N ALA A 316 -6.48 1.91 -5.60
CA ALA A 316 -5.96 1.47 -4.31
C ALA A 316 -4.50 1.86 -4.13
N TYR A 317 -3.66 1.59 -5.14
CA TYR A 317 -2.24 1.93 -5.17
C TYR A 317 -2.01 3.44 -5.01
N ASN A 318 -2.71 4.27 -5.78
CA ASN A 318 -2.57 5.72 -5.69
C ASN A 318 -3.04 6.26 -4.34
N ARG A 319 -4.18 5.76 -3.83
CA ARG A 319 -4.68 6.12 -2.50
C ARG A 319 -3.66 5.75 -1.43
N CYS A 320 -3.09 4.55 -1.52
CA CYS A 320 -2.03 4.07 -0.66
C CYS A 320 -0.90 5.11 -0.63
N LEU A 321 -0.15 5.28 -1.72
CA LEU A 321 1.03 6.13 -1.75
C LEU A 321 0.78 7.60 -1.35
N ASN A 322 -0.42 8.11 -1.59
CA ASN A 322 -0.77 9.48 -1.23
C ASN A 322 -1.12 9.66 0.24
N THR A 323 -1.70 8.64 0.87
CA THR A 323 -2.21 8.73 2.26
C THR A 323 -1.12 8.44 3.28
N PHE A 324 -0.09 7.64 2.95
CA PHE A 324 0.95 7.28 3.92
C PHE A 324 2.00 8.38 4.15
N GLN A 325 2.03 8.95 5.35
CA GLN A 325 3.01 9.90 5.86
C GLN A 325 4.35 9.23 6.17
N PHE A 326 4.35 7.94 6.53
CA PHE A 326 5.54 7.18 6.98
C PHE A 326 5.80 5.92 6.15
N LEU A 327 5.36 5.87 4.89
CA LEU A 327 5.61 4.71 4.04
C LEU A 327 7.11 4.44 3.94
N VAL A 328 7.53 3.23 4.27
CA VAL A 328 8.89 2.80 3.98
C VAL A 328 8.98 2.59 2.48
N ILE A 329 10.03 3.12 1.86
CA ILE A 329 10.21 3.07 0.40
C ILE A 329 10.09 1.64 -0.18
N ASN A 330 10.49 0.63 0.59
CA ASN A 330 10.37 -0.79 0.23
C ASN A 330 8.92 -1.23 0.04
N ASP A 331 8.00 -0.76 0.88
CA ASP A 331 6.59 -1.12 0.78
C ASP A 331 6.03 -0.62 -0.55
N GLY A 332 6.28 0.66 -0.87
CA GLY A 332 5.84 1.24 -2.14
C GLY A 332 6.37 0.52 -3.38
N VAL A 333 7.62 0.02 -3.32
CA VAL A 333 8.19 -0.83 -4.38
C VAL A 333 7.45 -2.17 -4.50
N GLN A 334 7.10 -2.80 -3.36
CA GLN A 334 6.31 -4.03 -3.38
C GLN A 334 4.91 -3.80 -3.97
N HIS A 335 4.25 -2.71 -3.60
CA HIS A 335 2.96 -2.35 -4.17
C HIS A 335 3.05 -2.10 -5.68
N MET A 336 4.12 -1.46 -6.16
CA MET A 336 4.35 -1.26 -7.58
C MET A 336 4.58 -2.57 -8.33
N ASN A 337 5.29 -3.54 -7.72
CA ASN A 337 5.45 -4.87 -8.32
C ASN A 337 4.11 -5.62 -8.45
N LEU A 338 3.21 -5.49 -7.46
CA LEU A 338 1.85 -6.03 -7.61
C LEU A 338 1.09 -5.29 -8.71
N LEU A 339 1.14 -3.95 -8.74
CA LEU A 339 0.48 -3.15 -9.76
C LEU A 339 0.92 -3.59 -11.17
N ARG A 340 2.20 -3.94 -11.31
CA ARG A 340 2.74 -4.44 -12.56
C ARG A 340 2.01 -5.66 -13.10
N LEU A 341 1.60 -6.57 -12.22
CA LEU A 341 0.88 -7.78 -12.59
C LEU A 341 -0.59 -7.50 -12.93
N LEU A 342 -1.15 -6.42 -12.41
CA LEU A 342 -2.58 -6.08 -12.55
C LEU A 342 -2.87 -5.09 -13.68
N PHE A 343 -1.86 -4.36 -14.16
CA PHE A 343 -2.03 -3.42 -15.27
C PHE A 343 -2.34 -4.18 -16.58
N ILE A 344 -3.38 -3.73 -17.28
CA ILE A 344 -3.83 -4.27 -18.57
C ILE A 344 -4.22 -3.12 -19.51
N PRO A 345 -4.33 -3.36 -20.83
CA PRO A 345 -4.85 -2.36 -21.77
C PRO A 345 -6.26 -1.87 -21.39
N GLY A 346 -6.55 -0.58 -21.57
CA GLY A 346 -7.78 0.09 -21.13
C GLY A 346 -7.66 0.85 -19.81
N CYS A 347 -6.47 0.89 -19.21
CA CYS A 347 -6.15 1.63 -17.98
C CYS A 347 -5.11 2.74 -18.21
N GLU A 348 -4.80 3.07 -19.46
CA GLU A 348 -3.75 4.02 -19.86
C GLU A 348 -4.04 5.44 -19.33
N ASP A 349 -5.32 5.79 -19.20
CA ASP A 349 -5.79 7.05 -18.62
C ASP A 349 -5.34 7.25 -17.16
N LEU A 350 -4.98 6.17 -16.47
CA LEU A 350 -4.52 6.22 -15.08
C LEU A 350 -2.99 6.28 -14.97
N LEU A 351 -2.22 6.14 -16.05
CA LEU A 351 -0.76 6.25 -16.03
C LEU A 351 -0.24 7.56 -15.42
N PRO A 352 -0.82 8.74 -15.73
CA PRO A 352 -0.42 9.99 -15.07
C PRO A 352 -0.54 9.88 -13.55
N SER A 353 -1.67 9.37 -13.05
CA SER A 353 -1.89 9.24 -11.60
C SER A 353 -0.93 8.24 -10.92
N ILE A 354 -0.60 7.13 -11.59
CA ILE A 354 0.41 6.17 -11.10
C ILE A 354 1.75 6.89 -10.97
N MET A 355 2.19 7.57 -12.02
CA MET A 355 3.45 8.29 -12.03
C MET A 355 3.48 9.39 -10.96
N ASP A 356 2.40 10.15 -10.81
CA ASP A 356 2.30 11.19 -9.78
C ASP A 356 2.52 10.63 -8.38
N SER A 357 1.74 9.61 -8.02
CA SER A 357 1.80 8.96 -6.72
C SER A 357 3.16 8.30 -6.45
N THR A 358 3.73 7.59 -7.43
CA THR A 358 5.03 6.92 -7.29
C THR A 358 6.17 7.91 -7.06
N PHE A 359 6.29 8.94 -7.90
CA PHE A 359 7.41 9.88 -7.78
C PHE A 359 7.25 10.83 -6.59
N ARG A 360 6.02 11.21 -6.21
CA ARG A 360 5.79 11.94 -4.94
C ARG A 360 6.18 11.12 -3.73
N MET A 361 5.89 9.82 -3.72
CA MET A 361 6.34 8.93 -2.66
C MET A 361 7.87 8.92 -2.60
N LEU A 362 8.56 8.68 -3.72
CA LEU A 362 10.03 8.68 -3.75
C LEU A 362 10.60 10.02 -3.24
N TRP A 363 10.02 11.16 -3.65
CA TRP A 363 10.39 12.49 -3.15
C TRP A 363 10.26 12.64 -1.63
N LYS A 364 9.22 12.04 -1.03
CA LYS A 364 8.97 12.11 0.41
C LYS A 364 9.92 11.19 1.18
N THR A 365 10.23 10.00 0.65
CA THR A 365 10.91 8.93 1.40
C THR A 365 12.42 8.91 1.23
N TRP A 366 12.96 9.36 0.08
CA TRP A 366 14.39 9.28 -0.20
C TRP A 366 15.30 9.97 0.81
N PRO A 367 14.96 11.12 1.43
CA PRO A 367 15.87 11.79 2.37
C PRO A 367 16.07 11.01 3.68
N TYR A 368 15.19 10.04 3.96
CA TYR A 368 15.16 9.26 5.20
C TYR A 368 15.52 7.78 4.98
N SER A 369 15.71 7.37 3.73
CA SER A 369 16.02 5.99 3.35
C SER A 369 17.52 5.83 3.09
N ASP A 370 18.04 4.62 3.19
CA ASP A 370 19.40 4.37 2.73
C ASP A 370 19.49 4.58 1.21
N MET A 371 20.65 5.08 0.75
CA MET A 371 20.79 5.51 -0.65
C MET A 371 20.73 4.34 -1.63
N HIS A 372 21.21 3.15 -1.24
CA HIS A 372 21.13 1.95 -2.07
C HIS A 372 19.67 1.54 -2.30
N THR A 373 18.86 1.43 -1.23
CA THR A 373 17.43 1.15 -1.34
C THR A 373 16.71 2.21 -2.17
N THR A 374 17.08 3.48 -2.00
CA THR A 374 16.53 4.59 -2.79
C THR A 374 16.80 4.41 -4.29
N ILE A 375 18.02 4.06 -4.67
CA ILE A 375 18.38 3.78 -6.06
C ILE A 375 17.63 2.58 -6.60
N VAL A 376 17.56 1.49 -5.85
CA VAL A 376 16.84 0.28 -6.25
C VAL A 376 15.35 0.60 -6.45
N ALA A 377 14.75 1.35 -5.53
CA ALA A 377 13.35 1.75 -5.62
C ALA A 377 13.06 2.61 -6.85
N MET A 378 13.90 3.63 -7.11
CA MET A 378 13.82 4.45 -8.32
C MET A 378 13.90 3.60 -9.58
N ARG A 379 14.90 2.70 -9.63
CA ARG A 379 15.13 1.81 -10.78
C ARG A 379 13.93 0.91 -11.05
N VAL A 380 13.41 0.26 -10.01
CA VAL A 380 12.29 -0.69 -10.12
C VAL A 380 11.02 0.03 -10.53
N CYS A 381 10.70 1.17 -9.91
CA CYS A 381 9.51 1.95 -10.23
C CYS A 381 9.54 2.46 -11.68
N SER A 382 10.63 3.11 -12.09
CA SER A 382 10.79 3.63 -13.44
C SER A 382 10.78 2.51 -14.49
N GLY A 383 11.47 1.39 -14.21
CA GLY A 383 11.48 0.23 -15.10
C GLY A 383 10.10 -0.40 -15.29
N TYR A 384 9.26 -0.43 -14.24
CA TYR A 384 7.89 -0.93 -14.35
C TYR A 384 6.97 0.03 -15.12
N ILE A 385 7.13 1.34 -14.95
CA ILE A 385 6.41 2.32 -15.78
C ILE A 385 6.79 2.14 -17.25
N CYS A 386 8.07 1.97 -17.59
CA CYS A 386 8.51 1.66 -18.96
C CYS A 386 7.82 0.41 -19.52
N ARG A 387 7.71 -0.66 -18.71
CA ARG A 387 7.03 -1.89 -19.13
C ARG A 387 5.55 -1.69 -19.40
N PHE A 388 4.86 -0.80 -18.68
CA PHE A 388 3.47 -0.47 -19.01
C PHE A 388 3.34 0.06 -20.43
N PHE A 389 4.23 0.95 -20.83
CA PHE A 389 4.24 1.44 -22.21
C PHE A 389 4.54 0.33 -23.21
N GLN A 390 5.60 -0.44 -22.98
CA GLN A 390 6.07 -1.48 -23.89
C GLN A 390 5.06 -2.62 -24.08
N GLU A 391 4.37 -3.03 -23.00
CA GLU A 391 3.49 -4.19 -23.00
C GLU A 391 2.02 -3.84 -23.27
N HIS A 392 1.58 -2.63 -22.92
CA HIS A 392 0.14 -2.33 -22.81
C HIS A 392 -0.31 -1.04 -23.49
N VAL A 393 0.58 -0.10 -23.79
CA VAL A 393 0.19 1.18 -24.41
C VAL A 393 0.39 1.11 -25.92
N LYS A 394 -0.63 1.54 -26.68
CA LYS A 394 -0.50 1.67 -28.14
C LYS A 394 0.32 2.90 -28.52
N ALA A 395 1.04 2.78 -29.62
CA ALA A 395 1.73 3.91 -30.26
C ALA A 395 0.76 5.07 -30.56
N LEU A 396 1.31 6.27 -30.70
CA LEU A 396 0.54 7.49 -30.94
C LEU A 396 -0.31 7.36 -32.21
N GLY A 397 -1.63 7.57 -32.07
CA GLY A 397 -2.58 7.62 -33.19
C GLY A 397 -2.65 9.01 -33.82
N THR A 398 -3.57 9.18 -34.78
CA THR A 398 -3.81 10.48 -35.45
C THR A 398 -4.41 11.54 -34.52
N GLU A 399 -5.20 11.12 -33.53
CA GLU A 399 -5.74 11.98 -32.49
C GLU A 399 -5.24 11.50 -31.12
N PRO A 400 -4.39 12.28 -30.43
CA PRO A 400 -3.87 11.90 -29.13
C PRO A 400 -4.95 11.91 -28.04
N GLU A 401 -5.00 10.87 -27.24
CA GLU A 401 -5.92 10.80 -26.10
C GLU A 401 -5.54 11.82 -24.99
N PRO A 402 -6.51 12.41 -24.26
CA PRO A 402 -6.25 13.46 -23.27
C PRO A 402 -5.20 13.11 -22.20
N TRP A 403 -5.20 11.86 -21.73
CA TRP A 403 -4.28 11.40 -20.70
C TRP A 403 -2.80 11.49 -21.10
N ARG A 404 -2.49 11.52 -22.41
CA ARG A 404 -1.12 11.70 -22.91
C ARG A 404 -0.60 13.10 -22.59
N TYR A 405 -1.46 14.11 -22.61
CA TYR A 405 -1.10 15.48 -22.21
C TYR A 405 -0.89 15.55 -20.70
N ASP A 406 -1.82 14.97 -19.92
CA ASP A 406 -1.72 14.89 -18.46
C ASP A 406 -0.45 14.16 -18.01
N LEU A 407 0.01 13.16 -18.77
CA LEU A 407 1.26 12.46 -18.51
C LEU A 407 2.48 13.40 -18.61
N VAL A 408 2.55 14.22 -19.66
CA VAL A 408 3.63 15.22 -19.82
C VAL A 408 3.61 16.20 -18.66
N ASP A 409 2.44 16.73 -18.33
CA ASP A 409 2.29 17.67 -17.23
C ASP A 409 2.70 17.05 -15.90
N THR A 410 2.30 15.80 -15.66
CA THR A 410 2.65 15.08 -14.44
C THR A 410 4.17 14.89 -14.34
N MET A 411 4.83 14.49 -15.43
CA MET A 411 6.28 14.26 -15.45
C MET A 411 7.05 15.54 -15.11
N ILE A 412 6.59 16.68 -15.63
CA ILE A 412 7.15 18.00 -15.36
C ILE A 412 6.84 18.44 -13.92
N ILE A 413 5.59 18.33 -13.46
CA ILE A 413 5.14 18.78 -12.13
C ILE A 413 5.79 17.97 -11.00
N THR A 414 6.02 16.68 -11.23
CA THR A 414 6.68 15.80 -10.25
C THR A 414 8.19 15.87 -10.28
N ASP A 415 8.77 16.64 -11.22
CA ASP A 415 10.21 16.82 -11.36
C ASP A 415 10.97 15.46 -11.34
N THR A 416 10.45 14.46 -12.08
CA THR A 416 10.95 13.07 -12.05
C THR A 416 12.44 12.96 -12.35
N LEU A 417 12.91 13.75 -13.33
CA LEU A 417 14.32 13.84 -13.69
C LEU A 417 15.17 14.51 -12.62
N GLU A 418 14.65 15.57 -12.00
CA GLU A 418 15.38 16.25 -10.92
C GLU A 418 15.59 15.31 -9.74
N LEU A 419 14.56 14.54 -9.39
CA LEU A 419 14.66 13.52 -8.34
C LEU A 419 15.77 12.51 -8.65
N ALA A 420 15.77 11.98 -9.88
CA ALA A 420 16.76 11.01 -10.31
C ALA A 420 18.18 11.59 -10.26
N LEU A 421 18.37 12.81 -10.78
CA LEU A 421 19.65 13.52 -10.74
C LEU A 421 20.16 13.68 -9.30
N ARG A 422 19.30 14.13 -8.38
CA ARG A 422 19.67 14.31 -6.97
C ARG A 422 20.05 12.98 -6.30
N ILE A 423 19.25 11.93 -6.47
CA ILE A 423 19.53 10.61 -5.88
C ILE A 423 20.86 10.05 -6.40
N MET A 424 21.06 10.05 -7.71
CA MET A 424 22.28 9.53 -8.33
C MET A 424 23.52 10.30 -7.85
N PHE A 425 23.39 11.62 -7.73
CA PHE A 425 24.44 12.47 -7.24
C PHE A 425 24.80 12.18 -5.77
N THR A 426 23.80 12.18 -4.89
CA THR A 426 24.02 11.91 -3.46
C THR A 426 24.61 10.51 -3.23
N PHE A 427 24.14 9.50 -3.98
CA PHE A 427 24.69 8.16 -3.89
C PHE A 427 26.16 8.10 -4.29
N SER A 428 26.54 8.80 -5.38
CA SER A 428 27.91 8.86 -5.86
C SER A 428 28.88 9.45 -4.82
N GLN A 429 28.41 10.36 -3.96
CA GLN A 429 29.20 10.98 -2.88
C GLN A 429 29.28 10.14 -1.59
N SER A 430 28.32 9.23 -1.40
CA SER A 430 28.15 8.51 -0.14
C SER A 430 29.04 7.27 0.03
N GLN A 431 29.83 6.92 -0.98
CA GLN A 431 30.46 5.60 -1.08
C GLN A 431 31.97 5.64 -0.86
N ASP A 432 32.46 4.62 -0.15
CA ASP A 432 33.88 4.39 0.12
C ASP A 432 34.63 4.10 -1.21
N PRO A 433 35.85 4.65 -1.43
CA PRO A 433 36.68 4.35 -2.60
C PRO A 433 36.83 2.85 -2.94
N SER A 434 36.78 1.96 -1.94
CA SER A 434 36.82 0.50 -2.10
C SER A 434 35.60 -0.10 -2.82
N THR A 435 34.46 0.60 -2.82
CA THR A 435 33.20 0.19 -3.47
C THR A 435 32.87 1.00 -4.73
N ALA A 436 33.80 1.86 -5.17
CA ALA A 436 33.58 2.83 -6.25
C ALA A 436 33.13 2.18 -7.57
N ARG A 437 33.63 0.98 -7.93
CA ARG A 437 33.22 0.29 -9.17
C ARG A 437 31.76 -0.18 -9.14
N VAL A 438 31.32 -0.79 -8.04
CA VAL A 438 29.92 -1.24 -7.88
C VAL A 438 28.99 -0.02 -7.91
N THR A 439 29.39 1.05 -7.25
CA THR A 439 28.68 2.34 -7.26
C THR A 439 28.54 2.90 -8.67
N VAL A 440 29.61 2.89 -9.46
CA VAL A 440 29.63 3.32 -10.87
C VAL A 440 28.61 2.53 -11.71
N ASP A 441 28.60 1.21 -11.57
CA ASP A 441 27.69 0.34 -12.32
C ASP A 441 26.23 0.56 -11.91
N GLU A 442 25.95 0.70 -10.61
CA GLU A 442 24.59 0.94 -10.12
C GLU A 442 24.01 2.28 -10.55
N VAL A 443 24.82 3.35 -10.51
CA VAL A 443 24.39 4.66 -11.00
C VAL A 443 24.15 4.60 -12.51
N LYS A 444 25.04 3.96 -13.27
CA LYS A 444 24.89 3.81 -14.72
C LYS A 444 23.60 3.06 -15.10
N ILE A 445 23.30 1.93 -14.45
CA ILE A 445 22.07 1.16 -14.74
C ILE A 445 20.82 2.01 -14.42
N THR A 446 20.85 2.72 -13.30
CA THR A 446 19.72 3.57 -12.89
C THR A 446 19.51 4.71 -13.88
N TYR A 447 20.61 5.29 -14.35
CA TYR A 447 20.61 6.29 -15.39
C TYR A 447 19.98 5.79 -16.69
N ASP A 448 20.46 4.66 -17.21
CA ASP A 448 19.98 4.10 -18.49
C ASP A 448 18.46 3.87 -18.43
N ILE A 449 17.95 3.43 -17.28
CA ILE A 449 16.51 3.23 -17.05
C ILE A 449 15.74 4.56 -17.00
N MET A 450 16.29 5.61 -16.41
CA MET A 450 15.65 6.92 -16.36
C MET A 450 15.59 7.60 -17.74
N ILE A 451 16.65 7.46 -18.56
CA ILE A 451 16.60 7.90 -19.96
C ILE A 451 15.57 7.09 -20.73
N ALA A 452 15.57 5.76 -20.58
CA ALA A 452 14.59 4.93 -21.25
C ALA A 452 13.15 5.34 -20.89
N LEU A 453 12.87 5.67 -19.62
CA LEU A 453 11.58 6.19 -19.19
C LEU A 453 11.23 7.50 -19.90
N TRP A 454 12.16 8.46 -19.90
CA TRP A 454 11.97 9.75 -20.55
C TRP A 454 11.67 9.60 -22.05
N GLN A 455 12.50 8.84 -22.76
CA GLN A 455 12.33 8.57 -24.19
C GLN A 455 11.02 7.85 -24.47
N THR A 456 10.64 6.91 -23.60
CA THR A 456 9.37 6.18 -23.71
C THR A 456 8.18 7.14 -23.59
N ILE A 457 8.18 8.05 -22.61
CA ILE A 457 7.12 9.05 -22.46
C ILE A 457 7.09 9.98 -23.68
N ALA A 458 8.24 10.50 -24.11
CA ALA A 458 8.32 11.38 -25.28
C ALA A 458 7.79 10.71 -26.55
N ALA A 459 8.10 9.43 -26.78
CA ALA A 459 7.62 8.67 -27.94
C ALA A 459 6.10 8.39 -27.91
N HIS A 460 5.48 8.42 -26.73
CA HIS A 460 4.05 8.15 -26.56
C HIS A 460 3.22 9.42 -26.31
N THR A 461 3.80 10.60 -26.46
CA THR A 461 3.10 11.87 -26.24
C THR A 461 3.27 12.80 -27.43
N PRO A 462 2.39 13.80 -27.63
CA PRO A 462 2.50 14.71 -28.75
C PRO A 462 3.77 15.56 -28.65
N GLU A 463 4.68 15.41 -29.62
CA GLU A 463 6.01 16.04 -29.61
C GLU A 463 5.94 17.56 -29.44
N GLU A 464 5.02 18.21 -30.17
CA GLU A 464 4.86 19.67 -30.10
C GLU A 464 4.43 20.14 -28.71
N TYR A 465 3.50 19.41 -28.07
CA TYR A 465 3.04 19.71 -26.72
C TYR A 465 4.17 19.48 -25.71
N PHE A 466 4.85 18.35 -25.81
CA PHE A 466 5.96 18.00 -24.94
C PHE A 466 7.05 19.08 -24.97
N GLY A 467 7.54 19.42 -26.16
CA GLY A 467 8.56 20.46 -26.34
C GLY A 467 8.11 21.83 -25.83
N ARG A 468 6.84 22.20 -26.05
CA ARG A 468 6.27 23.46 -25.56
C ARG A 468 6.23 23.52 -24.03
N ARG A 469 5.71 22.47 -23.37
CA ARG A 469 5.62 22.41 -21.91
C ARG A 469 6.98 22.43 -21.23
N LEU A 470 8.00 21.83 -21.84
CA LEU A 470 9.38 21.93 -21.33
C LEU A 470 9.90 23.37 -21.35
N ARG A 471 9.64 24.11 -22.42
CA ARG A 471 10.07 25.52 -22.53
C ARG A 471 9.31 26.42 -21.55
N GLU A 472 8.00 26.22 -21.41
CA GLU A 472 7.14 27.08 -20.57
C GLU A 472 7.28 26.83 -19.07
N SER A 473 7.63 25.60 -18.66
CA SER A 473 7.69 25.23 -17.24
C SER A 473 8.96 25.72 -16.52
N GLY A 474 9.97 26.19 -17.26
CA GLY A 474 11.27 26.60 -16.70
C GLY A 474 12.12 25.44 -16.16
N VAL A 475 11.70 24.18 -16.38
CA VAL A 475 12.46 23.00 -15.92
C VAL A 475 13.80 22.86 -16.63
N LEU A 476 13.90 23.31 -17.88
CA LEU A 476 15.13 23.26 -18.67
C LEU A 476 16.25 24.06 -18.01
N ASP A 477 15.95 25.26 -17.49
CA ASP A 477 16.93 26.09 -16.79
C ASP A 477 17.38 25.44 -15.47
N ARG A 478 16.44 24.80 -14.74
CA ARG A 478 16.75 24.05 -13.52
C ARG A 478 17.67 22.87 -13.82
N TRP A 479 17.32 22.04 -14.80
CA TRP A 479 18.11 20.88 -15.20
C TRP A 479 19.49 21.28 -15.74
N ASN A 480 19.58 22.39 -16.49
CA ASN A 480 20.87 22.92 -16.92
C ASN A 480 21.73 23.36 -15.73
N GLY A 481 21.13 24.02 -14.73
CA GLY A 481 21.80 24.32 -13.47
C GLY A 481 22.35 23.07 -12.77
N TYR A 482 21.57 21.98 -12.71
CA TYR A 482 22.04 20.70 -12.16
C TYR A 482 23.17 20.08 -12.97
N LEU A 483 23.07 20.06 -14.31
CA LEU A 483 24.13 19.50 -15.14
C LEU A 483 25.43 20.28 -15.01
N LEU A 484 25.36 21.62 -14.86
CA LEU A 484 26.51 22.46 -14.64
C LEU A 484 27.15 22.19 -13.27
N ASP A 485 26.36 22.12 -12.20
CA ASP A 485 26.84 21.75 -10.86
C ASP A 485 27.51 20.36 -10.87
N LEU A 486 26.86 19.40 -11.53
CA LEU A 486 27.38 18.05 -11.72
C LEU A 486 28.72 18.06 -12.47
N ARG A 487 28.82 18.83 -13.56
CA ARG A 487 30.07 18.99 -14.31
C ARG A 487 31.17 19.59 -13.44
N GLU A 488 30.89 20.68 -12.71
CA GLU A 488 31.87 21.34 -11.84
C GLU A 488 32.43 20.40 -10.76
N ARG A 489 31.59 19.57 -10.14
CA ARG A 489 32.02 18.63 -9.10
C ARG A 489 32.74 17.41 -9.64
N VAL A 490 32.37 16.95 -10.83
CA VAL A 490 33.11 15.92 -11.57
C VAL A 490 34.57 16.32 -11.84
N TYR A 491 34.85 17.62 -11.96
CA TYR A 491 36.24 18.09 -12.05
C TYR A 491 37.01 17.92 -10.72
N MET A 492 36.30 17.90 -9.59
CA MET A 492 36.89 17.74 -8.26
C MET A 492 37.05 16.27 -7.87
N GLU A 493 36.23 15.35 -8.40
CA GLU A 493 36.22 13.93 -8.02
C GLU A 493 36.29 12.97 -9.24
N PRO A 494 37.48 12.44 -9.59
CA PRO A 494 37.70 11.69 -10.83
C PRO A 494 36.90 10.38 -10.97
N SER A 495 36.50 9.77 -9.85
CA SER A 495 35.75 8.50 -9.81
C SER A 495 34.33 8.63 -10.37
N THR A 496 33.69 9.79 -10.20
CA THR A 496 32.31 10.04 -10.66
C THR A 496 32.25 10.54 -12.11
N ARG A 497 33.39 11.01 -12.65
CA ARG A 497 33.54 11.51 -14.03
C ARG A 497 33.09 10.51 -15.09
N ALA A 498 33.44 9.24 -14.93
CA ALA A 498 33.12 8.19 -15.89
C ALA A 498 31.60 7.95 -16.03
N ILE A 499 30.81 8.33 -15.02
CA ILE A 499 29.36 8.11 -14.98
C ILE A 499 28.61 9.37 -15.42
N ILE A 500 28.93 10.51 -14.81
CA ILE A 500 28.15 11.75 -14.94
C ILE A 500 28.37 12.40 -16.30
N LEU A 501 29.55 12.24 -16.92
CA LEU A 501 29.82 12.86 -18.22
C LEU A 501 28.99 12.21 -19.35
N PRO A 502 28.94 10.87 -19.51
CA PRO A 502 28.00 10.23 -20.44
C PRO A 502 26.54 10.57 -20.17
N PHE A 503 26.15 10.67 -18.89
CA PHE A 503 24.82 11.15 -18.48
C PHE A 503 24.53 12.50 -19.12
N SER A 504 25.34 13.50 -18.76
CA SER A 504 25.08 14.89 -19.12
C SER A 504 25.06 15.07 -20.63
N LYS A 505 25.89 14.31 -21.38
CA LYS A 505 25.92 14.34 -22.84
C LYS A 505 24.67 13.73 -23.46
N SER A 506 24.26 12.52 -23.03
CA SER A 506 23.08 11.90 -23.65
C SER A 506 21.83 12.64 -23.23
N PHE A 507 21.71 13.04 -21.97
CA PHE A 507 20.61 13.87 -21.51
C PHE A 507 20.51 15.21 -22.27
N ALA A 508 21.61 15.96 -22.39
CA ALA A 508 21.62 17.21 -23.15
C ALA A 508 21.25 16.99 -24.62
N LYS A 509 21.68 15.86 -25.21
CA LYS A 509 21.30 15.48 -26.58
C LYS A 509 19.79 15.22 -26.70
N GLU A 510 19.21 14.42 -25.81
CA GLU A 510 17.78 14.09 -25.83
C GLU A 510 16.92 15.33 -25.56
N VAL A 511 17.32 16.16 -24.60
CA VAL A 511 16.64 17.43 -24.32
C VAL A 511 16.76 18.39 -25.50
N ALA A 512 17.93 18.48 -26.16
CA ALA A 512 18.09 19.33 -27.33
C ALA A 512 17.25 18.86 -28.52
N ALA A 513 17.14 17.53 -28.71
CA ALA A 513 16.29 16.95 -29.76
C ALA A 513 14.81 17.31 -29.56
N LEU A 514 14.30 17.23 -28.33
CA LEU A 514 12.88 17.44 -28.02
C LEU A 514 12.49 18.91 -27.82
N SER A 515 13.39 19.72 -27.25
CA SER A 515 13.09 21.13 -26.94
C SER A 515 13.49 22.09 -28.08
N GLY A 516 14.32 21.64 -29.01
CA GLY A 516 14.98 22.49 -30.02
C GLY A 516 16.03 23.44 -29.42
N VAL A 517 16.29 23.36 -28.11
CA VAL A 517 17.26 24.21 -27.42
C VAL A 517 18.64 23.57 -27.55
N LYS A 518 19.58 24.28 -28.19
CA LYS A 518 20.99 23.88 -28.14
C LYS A 518 21.56 24.22 -26.77
N TRP A 519 21.81 23.19 -25.98
CA TRP A 519 22.59 23.31 -24.74
C TRP A 519 24.05 23.44 -25.16
N ASN A 520 24.47 24.67 -25.47
CA ASN A 520 25.85 24.94 -25.84
C ASN A 520 26.77 24.52 -24.69
N ASP A 521 27.91 23.90 -25.03
CA ASP A 521 29.05 23.70 -24.13
C ASP A 521 29.71 25.04 -23.79
N GLN A 522 28.96 25.99 -23.23
CA GLN A 522 29.56 27.19 -22.67
C GLN A 522 30.27 26.80 -21.38
N PRO A 523 31.61 26.97 -21.31
CA PRO A 523 32.32 26.84 -20.06
C PRO A 523 31.94 28.07 -19.24
N LEU A 524 31.00 27.91 -18.30
CA LEU A 524 30.80 28.91 -17.26
C LEU A 524 32.07 28.91 -16.41
N GLY A 525 32.69 30.08 -16.32
CA GLY A 525 33.89 30.25 -15.51
C GLY A 525 33.64 29.76 -14.10
N THR A 526 34.52 28.87 -13.64
CA THR A 526 34.56 28.32 -12.29
C THR A 526 34.53 29.46 -11.26
N GLN A 527 33.35 29.75 -10.72
CA GLN A 527 33.24 30.51 -9.48
C GLN A 527 32.84 29.53 -8.40
N ASN A 528 33.88 28.98 -7.75
CA ASN A 528 33.78 28.19 -6.52
C ASN A 528 32.81 28.87 -5.57
N SER A 529 31.63 28.30 -5.42
CA SER A 529 30.63 28.77 -4.51
C SER A 529 29.96 27.56 -3.87
N GLY A 530 29.72 27.64 -2.56
CA GLY A 530 29.31 26.49 -1.76
C GLY A 530 28.04 25.81 -2.28
N THR A 531 27.77 24.61 -1.76
CA THR A 531 26.54 23.86 -2.04
C THR A 531 25.49 24.19 -1.01
N CYS A 532 24.26 24.48 -1.40
CA CYS A 532 23.20 24.75 -0.46
C CYS A 532 22.88 23.49 0.36
N ASN A 533 22.97 23.61 1.69
CA ASN A 533 22.64 22.55 2.62
C ASN A 533 21.14 22.18 2.65
N TYR A 534 20.26 23.06 2.13
CA TYR A 534 18.86 22.68 1.95
C TYR A 534 18.76 21.65 0.82
N LEU A 535 18.51 20.40 1.19
CA LEU A 535 18.42 19.26 0.28
C LEU A 535 17.35 19.40 -0.82
N ARG A 536 16.44 20.38 -0.71
CA ARG A 536 15.44 20.71 -1.74
C ARG A 536 15.67 22.09 -2.37
N CYS A 537 16.86 22.70 -2.26
CA CYS A 537 17.17 23.94 -3.01
C CYS A 537 17.17 23.59 -4.51
N PRO A 538 16.42 24.30 -5.36
CA PRO A 538 16.36 24.07 -6.80
C PRO A 538 17.63 24.52 -7.54
N HIS A 539 18.45 25.36 -6.89
CA HIS A 539 19.74 25.83 -7.39
C HIS A 539 20.77 25.76 -6.26
N PRO A 540 21.30 24.56 -5.93
CA PRO A 540 22.17 24.40 -4.77
C PRO A 540 23.55 25.06 -4.97
N THR A 541 23.88 25.50 -6.18
CA THR A 541 25.08 26.29 -6.47
C THR A 541 24.99 27.70 -5.91
N LYS A 542 26.12 28.41 -5.79
CA LYS A 542 26.15 29.80 -5.29
C LYS A 542 25.68 29.96 -3.84
N ALA A 543 25.82 28.92 -3.02
CA ALA A 543 25.55 29.03 -1.60
C ALA A 543 26.64 29.85 -0.93
N SER A 544 26.31 31.09 -0.61
CA SER A 544 27.16 32.04 0.12
C SER A 544 26.58 32.39 1.48
N LEU A 545 25.31 32.07 1.74
CA LEU A 545 24.65 32.40 2.98
C LEU A 545 24.96 31.35 4.05
N GLY A 546 26.02 31.57 4.83
CA GLY A 546 26.33 30.74 6.00
C GLY A 546 25.25 30.83 7.09
N CYS A 547 25.01 29.71 7.78
CA CYS A 547 24.26 29.71 9.03
C CYS A 547 25.03 30.54 10.06
N SER A 548 24.43 31.63 10.53
CA SER A 548 25.06 32.55 11.47
C SER A 548 25.41 31.94 12.83
N LYS A 549 24.86 30.76 13.15
CA LYS A 549 25.14 30.04 14.39
C LYS A 549 26.30 29.07 14.25
N CYS A 550 26.18 28.06 13.37
CA CYS A 550 27.18 26.99 13.28
C CYS A 550 28.27 27.25 12.25
N MET A 551 28.05 28.16 11.30
CA MET A 551 28.90 28.42 10.12
C MET A 551 29.21 27.20 9.23
N ASN A 552 28.77 26.00 9.62
CA ASN A 552 29.02 24.72 8.93
C ASN A 552 27.99 24.41 7.85
N ALA A 553 26.89 25.15 7.79
CA ALA A 553 25.90 25.04 6.72
C ALA A 553 25.87 26.34 5.91
N VAL A 554 25.83 26.22 4.59
CA VAL A 554 25.73 27.33 3.64
C VAL A 554 24.47 27.15 2.79
N TYR A 555 23.81 28.26 2.45
CA TYR A 555 22.54 28.25 1.73
C TYR A 555 22.60 29.16 0.50
N CYS A 556 21.88 28.74 -0.55
CA CYS A 556 21.70 29.51 -1.79
C CYS A 556 20.87 30.79 -1.55
N SER A 557 20.05 30.82 -0.48
CA SER A 557 19.23 31.96 -0.08
C SER A 557 18.72 31.83 1.36
N ALA A 558 18.25 32.95 1.94
CA ALA A 558 17.59 32.95 3.25
C ALA A 558 16.31 32.10 3.27
N ARG A 559 15.63 31.97 2.13
CA ARG A 559 14.47 31.09 1.97
C ARG A 559 14.84 29.62 2.16
N CYS A 560 15.98 29.20 1.63
CA CYS A 560 16.45 27.82 1.77
C CYS A 560 16.92 27.53 3.20
N LEU A 561 17.60 28.47 3.86
CA LEU A 561 17.89 28.39 5.29
C LEU A 561 16.60 28.23 6.12
N ALA A 562 15.59 29.07 5.87
CA ALA A 562 14.32 29.02 6.61
C ALA A 562 13.56 27.71 6.41
N LYS A 563 13.56 27.15 5.19
CA LYS A 563 12.92 25.87 4.88
C LYS A 563 13.67 24.67 5.46
N ASP A 564 14.98 24.76 5.57
CA ASP A 564 15.83 23.70 6.16
C ASP A 564 15.87 23.78 7.70
N TRP A 565 15.54 24.94 8.27
CA TRP A 565 15.68 25.23 9.69
C TRP A 565 15.08 24.17 10.63
N PRO A 566 13.88 23.60 10.38
CA PRO A 566 13.32 22.56 11.27
C PRO A 566 14.24 21.34 11.43
N SER A 567 14.95 20.95 10.37
CA SER A 567 15.91 19.85 10.36
C SER A 567 17.30 20.30 10.82
N HIS A 568 17.76 21.45 10.35
CA HIS A 568 19.09 21.99 10.68
C HIS A 568 19.22 22.39 12.16
N ALA A 569 18.16 22.91 12.78
CA ALA A 569 18.17 23.32 14.18
C ALA A 569 18.50 22.16 15.15
N LEU A 570 18.22 20.91 14.77
CA LEU A 570 18.54 19.72 15.56
C LEU A 570 20.05 19.42 15.62
N VAL A 571 20.81 19.89 14.63
CA VAL A 571 22.25 19.62 14.48
C VAL A 571 23.12 20.88 14.58
N CYS A 572 22.50 22.07 14.58
CA CYS A 572 23.16 23.36 14.67
C CYS A 572 23.71 23.62 16.07
N ARG A 573 24.91 23.09 16.37
CA ARG A 573 25.65 23.40 17.61
C ARG A 573 26.43 24.72 17.47
N VAL A 574 26.48 25.51 18.54
CA VAL A 574 27.25 26.75 18.60
C VAL A 574 28.74 26.40 18.62
N PRO A 575 29.56 26.96 17.72
CA PRO A 575 31.01 26.88 17.83
C PRO A 575 31.44 27.74 19.01
N GLY A 576 31.88 27.12 20.12
CA GLY A 576 32.54 27.83 21.22
C GLY A 576 31.73 28.05 22.50
N LEU A 577 30.92 27.06 22.93
CA LEU A 577 30.58 26.85 24.34
C LEU A 577 30.82 25.39 24.72
#